data_AF-A0A1V9YRY3-F1
#
_entry.id   AF-A0A1V9YRY3-F1
#
_cell.length_a   1.000
_cell.length_b   1.000
_cell.length_c   1.000
_cell.angle_alpha   90.00
_cell.angle_beta   90.00
_cell.angle_gamma   90.00
#
_symmetry.space_group_name_H-M   'P 1'
#
loop_
_entity.id
_entity.type
_entity.pdbx_description
1 polymer ?
#
loop_
_entity_poly.entity_id
_entity_poly.type
_entity_poly.pdbx_seq_one_letter_code
_entity_poly.pdbx_strand_id
1 'polypeptide(L)'
;MLFDAIDYGNQKKKKDEDYSVFSVVILPWCTSFGRAVSYTTVCRVLEAWCVDNMPLQTADKLIKNIYKSALRKAARYHEKTIVAKLMMITTARASLLPNLAVFLVEQLCLIAQNPDLSTFTKKTVRNAHRCVLAIIGASIGAAIGTLIEPGFGTIIGAVGGEDWLTRDWLSNTIFFHNERLRDMYISRAQ
;
A
#
# COMPACT_ATOMS: atom_id res chain seq x y z
N MET A 1 12.97 18.76 -54.60
CA MET A 1 13.75 19.69 -53.75
C MET A 1 12.88 20.44 -52.73
N LEU A 2 11.91 21.28 -53.11
CA LEU A 2 11.06 21.97 -52.10
C LEU A 2 10.07 21.02 -51.40
N PHE A 3 9.51 20.05 -52.13
CA PHE A 3 8.60 19.03 -51.58
C PHE A 3 9.29 18.06 -50.61
N ASP A 4 10.54 17.64 -50.90
CA ASP A 4 11.30 16.75 -50.03
C ASP A 4 11.65 17.41 -48.69
N ALA A 5 11.90 18.72 -48.68
CA ALA A 5 12.22 19.47 -47.45
C ALA A 5 11.00 19.61 -46.52
N ILE A 6 9.79 19.72 -47.08
CA ILE A 6 8.53 19.79 -46.32
C ILE A 6 8.24 18.43 -45.67
N ASP A 7 8.43 17.33 -46.41
CA ASP A 7 8.17 15.98 -45.90
C ASP A 7 9.19 15.56 -44.83
N TYR A 8 10.46 15.94 -45.00
CA TYR A 8 11.51 15.72 -44.00
C TYR A 8 11.27 16.50 -42.70
N GLY A 9 10.75 17.74 -42.80
CA GLY A 9 10.36 18.55 -41.65
C GLY A 9 9.19 17.94 -40.86
N ASN A 10 8.21 17.36 -41.54
CA ASN A 10 7.04 16.73 -40.92
C ASN A 10 7.38 15.40 -40.23
N GLN A 11 8.25 14.60 -40.83
CA GLN A 11 8.79 13.36 -40.24
C GLN A 11 9.57 13.60 -38.95
N LYS A 12 10.36 14.68 -38.90
CA LYS A 12 11.14 15.05 -37.71
C LYS A 12 10.24 15.51 -36.57
N LYS A 13 9.24 16.35 -36.88
CA LYS A 13 8.23 16.82 -35.91
C LYS A 13 7.43 15.66 -35.29
N LYS A 14 7.03 14.69 -36.12
CA LYS A 14 6.28 13.51 -35.68
C LYS A 14 7.12 12.58 -34.78
N LYS A 15 8.41 12.40 -35.10
CA LYS A 15 9.34 11.67 -34.22
C LYS A 15 9.52 12.38 -32.87
N ASP A 16 9.71 13.70 -32.87
CA ASP A 16 9.87 14.46 -31.62
C ASP A 16 8.60 14.42 -30.75
N GLU A 17 7.41 14.43 -31.37
CA GLU A 17 6.13 14.20 -30.68
C GLU A 17 6.01 12.79 -30.10
N ASP A 18 6.38 11.75 -30.86
CA ASP A 18 6.35 10.36 -30.39
C ASP A 18 7.31 10.12 -29.22
N TYR A 19 8.52 10.70 -29.25
CA TYR A 19 9.44 10.67 -28.11
C TYR A 19 8.90 11.44 -26.90
N SER A 20 8.14 12.51 -27.12
CA SER A 20 7.49 13.27 -26.04
C SER A 20 6.39 12.45 -25.37
N VAL A 21 5.52 11.78 -26.13
CA VAL A 21 4.44 10.95 -25.57
C VAL A 21 5.03 9.73 -24.84
N PHE A 22 6.05 9.09 -25.43
CA PHE A 22 6.69 7.93 -24.83
C PHE A 22 7.43 8.27 -23.53
N SER A 23 8.15 9.39 -23.49
CA SER A 23 8.89 9.81 -22.29
C SER A 23 8.00 10.44 -21.21
N VAL A 24 6.95 11.17 -21.59
CA VAL A 24 6.07 11.87 -20.65
C VAL A 24 4.98 10.97 -20.08
N VAL A 25 4.49 9.99 -20.86
CA VAL A 25 3.34 9.16 -20.44
C VAL A 25 3.76 7.71 -20.18
N ILE A 26 4.46 7.09 -21.13
CA ILE A 26 4.73 5.64 -21.06
C ILE A 26 5.80 5.32 -20.01
N LEU A 27 6.88 6.09 -19.93
CA LEU A 27 7.95 5.87 -18.94
C LEU A 27 7.46 6.00 -17.48
N PRO A 28 6.75 7.07 -17.09
CA PRO A 28 6.20 7.20 -15.74
C PRO A 28 5.15 6.13 -15.43
N TRP A 29 4.37 5.73 -16.43
CA TRP A 29 3.40 4.66 -16.27
C TRP A 29 4.07 3.30 -16.03
N CYS A 30 5.08 2.94 -16.82
CA CYS A 30 5.84 1.70 -16.67
C CYS A 30 6.56 1.64 -15.31
N THR A 31 7.14 2.75 -14.85
CA THR A 31 7.79 2.79 -13.53
C THR A 31 6.79 2.64 -12.38
N SER A 32 5.60 3.23 -12.50
CA SER A 32 4.53 3.09 -11.51
C SER A 32 3.95 1.68 -11.50
N PHE A 33 3.72 1.10 -12.69
CA PHE A 33 3.26 -0.28 -12.84
C PHE A 33 4.27 -1.28 -12.29
N GLY A 34 5.55 -1.14 -12.64
CA GLY A 34 6.63 -1.98 -12.13
C GLY A 34 6.74 -1.93 -10.61
N ARG A 35 6.57 -0.74 -10.01
CA ARG A 35 6.49 -0.58 -8.56
C ARG A 35 5.28 -1.30 -7.96
N ALA A 36 4.10 -1.13 -8.55
CA ALA A 36 2.88 -1.78 -8.07
C ALA A 36 3.00 -3.32 -8.06
N VAL A 37 3.52 -3.91 -9.13
CA VAL A 37 3.77 -5.35 -9.22
C VAL A 37 4.85 -5.78 -8.22
N SER A 38 5.88 -4.96 -8.01
CA SER A 38 6.93 -5.25 -7.03
C SER A 38 6.40 -5.26 -5.60
N TYR A 39 5.53 -4.31 -5.24
CA TYR A 39 4.94 -4.27 -3.89
C TYR A 39 4.12 -5.51 -3.57
N THR A 40 3.25 -5.94 -4.50
CA THR A 40 2.43 -7.15 -4.29
C THR A 40 3.29 -8.40 -4.24
N THR A 41 4.26 -8.53 -5.15
CA THR A 41 5.17 -9.68 -5.19
C THR A 41 5.99 -9.78 -3.90
N VAL A 42 6.60 -8.69 -3.45
CA VAL A 42 7.37 -8.66 -2.21
C VAL A 42 6.49 -8.94 -1.00
N CYS A 43 5.25 -8.42 -0.97
CA CYS A 43 4.31 -8.75 0.10
C CYS A 43 3.98 -10.25 0.13
N ARG A 44 3.72 -10.89 -1.02
CA ARG A 44 3.46 -12.34 -1.09
C ARG A 44 4.66 -13.18 -0.68
N VAL A 45 5.87 -12.77 -1.10
CA VAL A 45 7.11 -13.43 -0.66
C VAL A 45 7.31 -13.29 0.84
N LEU A 46 7.02 -12.12 1.40
CA LEU A 46 7.14 -11.87 2.82
C LEU A 46 6.08 -12.63 3.63
N GLU A 47 4.85 -12.76 3.12
CA GLU A 47 3.81 -13.64 3.67
C GLU A 47 4.30 -15.08 3.73
N ALA A 48 4.81 -15.63 2.62
CA ALA A 48 5.35 -16.99 2.56
C ALA A 48 6.52 -17.16 3.54
N TRP A 49 7.46 -16.22 3.54
CA TRP A 49 8.60 -16.24 4.45
C TRP A 49 8.19 -16.20 5.93
N CYS A 50 7.18 -15.39 6.29
CA CYS A 50 6.63 -15.34 7.64
C CYS A 50 5.97 -16.66 8.05
N VAL A 51 5.28 -17.34 7.13
CA VAL A 51 4.68 -18.66 7.40
C VAL A 51 5.76 -19.73 7.63
N ASP A 52 6.85 -19.68 6.87
CA ASP A 52 7.92 -20.67 6.96
C ASP A 52 8.85 -20.46 8.17
N ASN A 53 9.07 -19.21 8.59
CA ASN A 53 10.10 -18.87 9.60
C ASN A 53 9.52 -18.47 10.97
N MET A 54 8.23 -18.13 11.07
CA MET A 54 7.62 -17.74 12.34
C MET A 54 6.69 -18.83 12.90
N PRO A 55 6.50 -18.87 14.23
CA PRO A 55 5.44 -19.66 14.83
C PRO A 55 4.08 -19.29 14.22
N LEU A 56 3.25 -20.30 13.93
CA LEU A 56 1.93 -20.15 13.31
C LEU A 56 1.07 -19.05 13.94
N GLN A 57 1.18 -18.88 15.26
CA GLN A 57 0.43 -17.90 16.04
C GLN A 57 0.82 -16.44 15.76
N THR A 58 2.07 -16.20 15.35
CA THR A 58 2.57 -14.87 15.00
C THR A 58 2.26 -14.55 13.55
N ALA A 59 2.46 -15.53 12.65
CA ALA A 59 2.09 -15.42 11.25
C ALA A 59 0.57 -15.15 11.07
N ASP A 60 -0.30 -15.87 11.80
CA ASP A 60 -1.76 -15.64 11.78
C ASP A 60 -2.15 -14.24 12.27
N LYS A 61 -1.35 -13.63 13.14
CA LYS A 61 -1.59 -12.26 13.62
C LYS A 61 -1.14 -11.21 12.61
N LEU A 62 -0.13 -11.50 11.79
CA LEU A 62 0.40 -10.59 10.76
C LEU A 62 -0.44 -10.61 9.48
N ILE A 63 -0.90 -11.78 9.06
CA ILE A 63 -1.69 -11.95 7.82
C ILE A 63 -3.20 -11.84 8.12
N LYS A 64 -3.55 -11.33 9.30
CA LYS A 64 -4.92 -11.41 9.81
C LYS A 64 -5.87 -10.54 9.01
N ASN A 65 -6.95 -11.14 8.51
CA ASN A 65 -8.06 -10.38 7.94
C ASN A 65 -8.75 -9.52 9.03
N ILE A 66 -8.65 -8.20 8.85
CA ILE A 66 -9.13 -7.18 9.79
C ILE A 66 -10.67 -7.24 9.90
N TYR A 67 -11.38 -7.38 8.78
CA TYR A 67 -12.84 -7.43 8.73
C TYR A 67 -13.42 -8.60 9.52
N LYS A 68 -12.99 -9.83 9.19
CA LYS A 68 -13.43 -11.04 9.90
C LYS A 68 -13.01 -11.02 11.37
N SER A 69 -11.87 -10.40 11.69
CA SER A 69 -11.46 -10.22 13.08
C SER A 69 -12.37 -9.24 13.84
N ALA A 70 -12.78 -8.13 13.23
CA ALA A 70 -13.68 -7.16 13.82
C ALA A 70 -15.04 -7.80 14.15
N LEU A 71 -15.65 -8.48 13.18
CA LEU A 71 -16.94 -9.16 13.36
C LEU A 71 -16.89 -10.22 14.47
N ARG A 72 -15.87 -11.09 14.47
CA ARG A 72 -15.71 -12.13 15.52
C ARG A 72 -15.53 -11.54 16.91
N LYS A 73 -14.89 -10.37 17.04
CA LYS A 73 -14.72 -9.71 18.35
C LYS A 73 -15.98 -8.97 18.77
N ALA A 74 -16.68 -8.33 17.84
CA ALA A 74 -17.98 -7.71 18.10
C ALA A 74 -18.98 -8.73 18.62
N ALA A 75 -19.03 -9.92 18.01
CA ALA A 75 -19.89 -11.01 18.45
C ALA A 75 -19.54 -11.57 19.85
N ARG A 76 -18.28 -11.47 20.29
CA ARG A 76 -17.83 -12.03 21.59
C ARG A 76 -17.91 -11.06 22.76
N TYR A 77 -17.55 -9.80 22.53
CA TYR A 77 -17.39 -8.83 23.62
C TYR A 77 -18.63 -7.96 23.83
N HIS A 78 -19.55 -7.89 22.85
CA HIS A 78 -20.77 -7.06 22.80
C HIS A 78 -20.56 -5.54 22.98
N GLU A 79 -19.53 -5.11 23.71
CA GLU A 79 -19.16 -3.72 23.96
C GLU A 79 -18.20 -3.18 22.89
N LYS A 80 -18.59 -2.10 22.23
CA LYS A 80 -17.85 -1.52 21.09
C LYS A 80 -16.48 -0.94 21.47
N THR A 81 -16.34 -0.39 22.68
CA THR A 81 -15.10 0.23 23.20
C THR A 81 -13.97 -0.80 23.34
N ILE A 82 -14.28 -1.95 23.93
CA ILE A 82 -13.35 -3.08 24.08
C ILE A 82 -12.94 -3.61 22.70
N VAL A 83 -13.90 -3.76 21.79
CA VAL A 83 -13.65 -4.23 20.42
C VAL A 83 -12.75 -3.23 19.67
N ALA A 84 -12.99 -1.93 19.79
CA ALA A 84 -12.16 -0.88 19.19
C ALA A 84 -10.70 -0.94 19.69
N LYS A 85 -10.50 -1.06 21.02
CA LYS A 85 -9.15 -1.22 21.61
C LYS A 85 -8.43 -2.46 21.09
N LEU A 86 -9.15 -3.58 21.01
CA LEU A 86 -8.61 -4.84 20.46
C LEU A 86 -8.31 -4.75 18.96
N MET A 87 -9.10 -3.97 18.22
CA MET A 87 -8.90 -3.77 16.78
C MET A 87 -7.76 -2.82 16.47
N MET A 88 -7.42 -1.89 17.37
CA MET A 88 -6.22 -1.06 17.24
C MET A 88 -4.95 -1.91 17.14
N ILE A 89 -4.72 -2.82 18.09
CA ILE A 89 -3.53 -3.70 18.08
C ILE A 89 -3.56 -4.70 16.93
N THR A 90 -4.75 -5.18 16.56
CA THR A 90 -4.88 -6.15 15.45
C THR A 90 -4.56 -5.49 14.12
N THR A 91 -5.05 -4.27 13.92
CA THR A 91 -4.77 -3.50 12.71
C THR A 91 -3.30 -3.15 12.64
N ALA A 92 -2.68 -2.72 13.74
CA ALA A 92 -1.23 -2.45 13.79
C ALA A 92 -0.39 -3.65 13.32
N ARG A 93 -0.76 -4.86 13.75
CA ARG A 93 -0.06 -6.10 13.36
C ARG A 93 -0.34 -6.47 11.90
N ALA A 94 -1.59 -6.33 11.46
CA ALA A 94 -2.00 -6.64 10.09
C ALA A 94 -1.50 -5.63 9.04
N SER A 95 -1.19 -4.39 9.46
CA SER A 95 -0.62 -3.35 8.59
C SER A 95 0.91 -3.34 8.57
N LEU A 96 1.56 -4.09 9.47
CA LEU A 96 3.03 -4.15 9.53
C LEU A 96 3.62 -4.80 8.29
N LEU A 97 3.07 -5.95 7.88
CA LEU A 97 3.61 -6.74 6.76
C LEU A 97 3.52 -5.99 5.40
N PRO A 98 2.37 -5.40 5.01
CA PRO A 98 2.28 -4.67 3.75
C PRO A 98 3.14 -3.39 3.75
N ASN A 99 3.18 -2.65 4.87
CA ASN A 99 4.00 -1.45 4.97
C ASN A 99 5.51 -1.76 4.97
N LEU A 100 5.91 -2.92 5.53
CA LEU A 100 7.29 -3.41 5.44
C LEU A 100 7.66 -3.78 3.99
N ALA A 101 6.75 -4.42 3.25
CA ALA A 101 6.97 -4.73 1.83
C ALA A 101 7.18 -3.47 0.98
N VAL A 102 6.34 -2.44 1.18
CA VAL A 102 6.51 -1.14 0.51
C VAL A 102 7.84 -0.51 0.87
N PHE A 103 8.19 -0.48 2.16
CA PHE A 103 9.47 0.05 2.63
C PHE A 103 10.66 -0.65 1.97
N LEU A 104 10.67 -1.99 1.89
CA LEU A 104 11.75 -2.76 1.28
C LEU A 104 11.90 -2.46 -0.22
N VAL A 105 10.80 -2.42 -0.97
CA VAL A 105 10.83 -2.08 -2.40
C VAL A 105 11.35 -0.65 -2.60
N GLU A 106 10.95 0.30 -1.76
CA GLU A 106 11.48 1.66 -1.81
C GLU A 106 12.97 1.71 -1.46
N GLN A 107 13.45 0.97 -0.46
CA GLN A 107 14.88 0.91 -0.15
C GLN A 107 15.69 0.34 -1.32
N LEU A 108 15.22 -0.76 -1.94
CA LEU A 108 15.87 -1.35 -3.11
C LEU A 108 15.92 -0.36 -4.29
N CYS A 109 14.82 0.35 -4.55
CA CYS A 109 14.78 1.39 -5.58
C CYS A 109 15.75 2.54 -5.27
N LEU A 110 15.88 2.95 -4.01
CA LEU A 110 16.78 4.01 -3.59
C LEU A 110 18.24 3.61 -3.78
N ILE A 111 18.61 2.38 -3.41
CA ILE A 111 19.96 1.81 -3.60
C ILE A 111 20.31 1.77 -5.09
N ALA A 112 19.36 1.34 -5.93
CA ALA A 112 19.58 1.27 -7.38
C ALA A 112 19.78 2.64 -8.05
N GLN A 113 19.20 3.71 -7.49
CA GLN A 113 19.23 5.04 -8.09
C GLN A 113 20.36 5.94 -7.55
N ASN A 114 20.77 5.78 -6.29
CA ASN A 114 21.76 6.66 -5.66
C ASN A 114 22.65 5.86 -4.70
N PRO A 115 23.96 5.68 -5.00
CA PRO A 115 24.90 5.02 -4.09
C PRO A 115 25.38 5.92 -2.95
N ASP A 116 25.00 7.21 -2.92
CA ASP A 116 25.43 8.14 -1.87
C ASP A 116 24.73 7.86 -0.52
N LEU A 117 25.55 7.64 0.51
CA LEU A 117 25.14 7.24 1.85
C LEU A 117 24.34 8.32 2.59
N SER A 118 24.67 9.59 2.36
CA SER A 118 24.04 10.72 3.05
C SER A 118 22.61 10.95 2.56
N THR A 119 22.43 10.89 1.24
CA THR A 119 21.13 10.98 0.57
C THR A 119 20.28 9.74 0.82
N PHE A 120 20.90 8.55 0.85
CA PHE A 120 20.23 7.30 1.22
C PHE A 120 19.64 7.39 2.63
N THR A 121 20.47 7.69 3.64
CA THR A 121 20.03 7.73 5.04
C THR A 121 18.86 8.70 5.25
N LYS A 122 18.93 9.90 4.69
CA LYS A 122 17.85 10.90 4.79
C LYS A 122 16.55 10.41 4.17
N LYS A 123 16.62 9.75 3.01
CA LYS A 123 15.43 9.19 2.33
C LYS A 123 14.91 7.95 3.07
N THR A 124 15.78 7.09 3.59
CA THR A 124 15.42 5.92 4.39
C THR A 124 14.68 6.30 5.66
N VAL A 125 15.18 7.29 6.41
CA VAL A 125 14.51 7.79 7.63
C VAL A 125 13.14 8.36 7.29
N ARG A 126 13.02 9.12 6.20
CA ARG A 126 11.72 9.64 5.74
C ARG A 126 10.72 8.53 5.40
N ASN A 127 11.18 7.47 4.73
CA ASN A 127 10.32 6.34 4.35
C ASN A 127 9.94 5.50 5.58
N ALA A 128 10.88 5.30 6.51
CA ALA A 128 10.62 4.63 7.78
C ALA A 128 9.58 5.40 8.61
N HIS A 129 9.71 6.73 8.69
CA HIS A 129 8.74 7.59 9.36
C HIS A 129 7.34 7.48 8.73
N ARG A 130 7.25 7.47 7.39
CA ARG A 130 5.98 7.26 6.67
C ARG A 130 5.34 5.92 6.99
N CYS A 131 6.12 4.84 7.00
CA CYS A 131 5.66 3.50 7.36
C CYS A 131 5.07 3.46 8.78
N VAL A 132 5.77 4.07 9.75
CA VAL A 132 5.28 4.14 11.14
C VAL A 132 3.99 4.96 11.23
N LEU A 133 3.90 6.10 10.55
CA LEU A 133 2.69 6.91 10.50
C LEU A 133 1.51 6.18 9.85
N ALA A 134 1.76 5.42 8.78
CA ALA A 134 0.75 4.60 8.11
C ALA A 134 0.16 3.56 9.08
N ILE A 135 1.00 2.84 9.82
CA ILE A 135 0.58 1.84 10.80
C ILE A 135 -0.25 2.47 11.92
N ILE A 136 0.20 3.61 12.47
CA ILE A 136 -0.51 4.34 13.53
C ILE A 136 -1.86 4.84 13.00
N GLY A 137 -1.88 5.44 11.82
CA GLY A 137 -3.07 5.97 11.16
C GLY A 137 -4.11 4.89 10.92
N ALA A 138 -3.68 3.78 10.33
CA ALA A 138 -4.53 2.61 10.13
C ALA A 138 -5.10 2.10 11.45
N SER A 139 -4.30 2.04 12.52
CA SER A 139 -4.73 1.53 13.81
C SER A 139 -5.76 2.41 14.51
N ILE A 140 -5.53 3.73 14.52
CA ILE A 140 -6.45 4.71 15.10
C ILE A 140 -7.74 4.77 14.28
N GLY A 141 -7.60 4.87 12.97
CA GLY A 141 -8.73 4.91 12.05
C GLY A 141 -9.59 3.65 12.15
N ALA A 142 -8.98 2.47 12.22
CA ALA A 142 -9.70 1.21 12.45
C ALA A 142 -10.45 1.20 13.78
N ALA A 143 -9.84 1.71 14.86
CA ALA A 143 -10.49 1.79 16.15
C ALA A 143 -11.72 2.71 16.11
N ILE A 144 -11.57 3.91 15.55
CA ILE A 144 -12.68 4.87 15.38
C ILE A 144 -13.78 4.26 14.49
N GLY A 145 -13.40 3.68 13.35
CA GLY A 145 -14.33 3.04 12.44
C GLY A 145 -15.10 1.88 13.07
N THR A 146 -14.46 1.13 13.98
CA THR A 146 -15.09 0.05 14.75
C THR A 146 -16.14 0.57 15.74
N LEU A 147 -15.96 1.78 16.30
CA LEU A 147 -16.95 2.40 17.20
C LEU A 147 -18.24 2.75 16.45
N ILE A 148 -18.11 3.15 15.18
CA ILE A 148 -19.26 3.40 14.29
C ILE A 148 -19.91 2.06 13.94
N GLU A 149 -19.18 1.23 13.19
CA GLU A 149 -19.65 -0.05 12.68
C GLU A 149 -18.51 -1.09 12.67
N PRO A 150 -18.59 -2.14 13.50
CA PRO A 150 -17.57 -3.19 13.49
C PRO A 150 -17.61 -3.97 12.16
N GLY A 151 -16.46 -4.13 11.53
CA GLY A 151 -16.35 -4.77 10.21
C GLY A 151 -16.11 -3.72 9.13
N PHE A 152 -17.17 -3.20 8.53
CA PHE A 152 -17.07 -2.25 7.42
C PHE A 152 -16.45 -0.92 7.84
N GLY A 153 -16.96 -0.32 8.92
CA GLY A 153 -16.40 0.90 9.50
C GLY A 153 -14.94 0.72 9.89
N THR A 154 -14.57 -0.46 10.42
CA THR A 154 -13.17 -0.80 10.74
C THR A 154 -12.24 -0.72 9.51
N ILE A 155 -12.66 -1.26 8.36
CA ILE A 155 -11.84 -1.20 7.13
C ILE A 155 -11.73 0.22 6.62
N ILE A 156 -12.86 0.92 6.44
CA ILE A 156 -12.84 2.29 5.93
C ILE A 156 -12.04 3.20 6.85
N GLY A 157 -12.21 3.02 8.16
CA GLY A 157 -11.43 3.72 9.15
C GLY A 157 -9.94 3.44 9.02
N ALA A 158 -9.53 2.18 8.86
CA ALA A 158 -8.12 1.82 8.68
C ALA A 158 -7.52 2.48 7.43
N VAL A 159 -8.23 2.37 6.31
CA VAL A 159 -7.85 2.97 5.03
C VAL A 159 -7.74 4.50 5.15
N GLY A 160 -8.80 5.15 5.61
CA GLY A 160 -8.84 6.61 5.73
C GLY A 160 -7.83 7.15 6.74
N GLY A 161 -7.58 6.42 7.83
CA GLY A 161 -6.59 6.81 8.83
C GLY A 161 -5.14 6.72 8.31
N GLU A 162 -4.85 5.69 7.51
CA GLU A 162 -3.56 5.52 6.83
C GLU A 162 -3.29 6.68 5.86
N ASP A 163 -4.26 6.98 4.98
CA ASP A 163 -4.16 8.06 3.99
C ASP A 163 -4.08 9.45 4.65
N TRP A 164 -4.85 9.68 5.72
CA TRP A 164 -4.88 10.96 6.43
C TRP A 164 -3.53 11.31 7.07
N LEU A 165 -2.90 10.34 7.77
CA LEU A 165 -1.64 10.59 8.46
C LEU A 165 -0.42 10.59 7.54
N THR A 166 -0.46 9.84 6.45
CA THR A 166 0.65 9.82 5.49
C THR A 166 0.61 11.02 4.53
N ARG A 167 -0.54 11.70 4.38
CA ARG A 167 -0.78 12.81 3.44
C ARG A 167 -0.41 12.48 1.98
N ASP A 168 -0.18 11.22 1.66
CA ASP A 168 0.15 10.76 0.33
C ASP A 168 -1.17 10.27 -0.31
N TRP A 169 -1.91 11.17 -0.96
CA TRP A 169 -3.11 10.82 -1.70
C TRP A 169 -2.69 9.95 -2.91
N LEU A 170 -3.01 8.65 -2.84
CA LEU A 170 -3.55 7.89 -3.98
C LEU A 170 -2.61 7.18 -4.98
N SER A 171 -1.60 6.40 -4.55
CA SER A 171 -0.99 5.45 -5.51
C SER A 171 -0.58 4.07 -4.98
N ASN A 172 0.06 3.97 -3.81
CA ASN A 172 0.61 2.67 -3.35
C ASN A 172 -0.37 1.85 -2.48
N THR A 173 -1.31 2.51 -1.80
CA THR A 173 -2.27 1.88 -0.88
C THR A 173 -3.47 1.25 -1.58
N ILE A 174 -3.93 1.82 -2.70
CA ILE A 174 -5.11 1.37 -3.46
C ILE A 174 -5.07 -0.12 -3.80
N PHE A 175 -3.88 -0.66 -4.11
CA PHE A 175 -3.73 -2.05 -4.51
C PHE A 175 -3.95 -3.04 -3.35
N PHE A 176 -3.39 -2.75 -2.18
CA PHE A 176 -3.62 -3.54 -0.95
C PHE A 176 -5.05 -3.36 -0.41
N HIS A 177 -5.64 -2.20 -0.69
CA HIS A 177 -7.02 -1.92 -0.30
C HIS A 177 -8.00 -2.76 -1.10
N ASN A 178 -7.72 -3.02 -2.39
CA ASN A 178 -8.58 -3.87 -3.21
C ASN A 178 -8.75 -5.28 -2.63
N GLU A 179 -7.70 -5.88 -2.07
CA GLU A 179 -7.83 -7.19 -1.41
C GLU A 179 -8.66 -7.10 -0.11
N ARG A 180 -8.44 -6.07 0.71
CA ARG A 180 -9.23 -5.83 1.93
C ARG A 180 -10.71 -5.56 1.61
N LEU A 181 -10.99 -4.82 0.52
CA LEU A 181 -12.34 -4.50 0.07
C LEU A 181 -13.03 -5.74 -0.54
N ARG A 182 -12.30 -6.59 -1.27
CA ARG A 182 -12.82 -7.83 -1.85
C ARG A 182 -13.41 -8.76 -0.78
N ASP A 183 -12.72 -8.88 0.35
CA ASP A 183 -13.21 -9.68 1.48
C ASP A 183 -14.53 -9.14 2.07
N MET A 184 -14.79 -7.84 1.97
CA MET A 184 -16.08 -7.25 2.37
C MET A 184 -17.19 -7.63 1.40
N TYR A 185 -16.93 -7.58 0.09
CA TYR A 185 -17.91 -7.94 -0.93
C TYR A 185 -18.30 -9.41 -0.84
N ILE A 186 -17.33 -10.31 -0.64
CA ILE A 186 -17.60 -11.74 -0.48
C ILE A 186 -18.44 -12.00 0.77
N SER A 187 -18.18 -11.29 1.87
CA SER A 187 -18.93 -11.50 3.13
C SER A 187 -20.35 -10.91 3.13
N ARG A 188 -20.70 -10.02 2.21
CA ARG A 188 -22.08 -9.51 2.05
C ARG A 188 -22.94 -10.36 1.12
N ALA A 189 -22.32 -11.23 0.32
CA ALA A 189 -23.00 -12.13 -0.60
C ALA A 189 -23.43 -13.46 0.06
N GLN A 190 -23.09 -13.67 1.34
CA GLN A 190 -23.47 -14.82 2.16
C GLN A 190 -24.46 -14.37 3.25
#